data_AF-A0A0K8S434-F1
#
_entry.id   AF-A0A0K8S434-F1
#
_cell.length_a   1.000
_cell.length_b   1.000
_cell.length_c   1.000
_cell.angle_alpha   90.00
_cell.angle_beta   90.00
_cell.angle_gamma   90.00
#
_symmetry.space_group_name_H-M   'P 1'
#
loop_
_entity.id
_entity.type
_entity.pdbx_description
1 polymer ?
#
loop_
_entity_poly.entity_id
_entity_poly.type
_entity_poly.pdbx_seq_one_letter_code
_entity_poly.pdbx_strand_id
1 'polypeptide(L)'
;KLIEALDAGACFIRTVNWSSVEDILDCFEASIPGLEFHQKYDTISKFIELILNQKIISTSQVRKIQDICLKLLSSPDVEVKRIMYDCASSTVSSLLGPQKSSKDNVPFPELHFVINKKVLWEIICYGVTNVDSQIKDSSANILILILKSQSIVTVTAWREIMSILVPIFPLLHSLADMNSILGRAIVSSLEPDVAKGMKLSDLDILKGNVRLMMSKNDRAKEEGTARVIYLVDIQSHLGRHQSFNLSLDPGDGLT
;
A
#
# COMPACT_ATOMS: atom_id res chain seq x y z
N LYS A 1 25.89 -18.36 14.43
CA LYS A 1 24.90 -17.29 14.16
C LYS A 1 25.51 -16.10 13.42
N LEU A 2 26.35 -15.25 14.05
CA LEU A 2 26.93 -14.11 13.31
C LEU A 2 27.93 -14.54 12.22
N ILE A 3 28.82 -15.49 12.53
CA ILE A 3 29.77 -16.03 11.54
C ILE A 3 29.02 -16.60 10.33
N GLU A 4 27.99 -17.42 10.57
CA GLU A 4 27.12 -17.97 9.52
C GLU A 4 26.43 -16.87 8.68
N ALA A 5 26.01 -15.76 9.30
CA ALA A 5 25.41 -14.63 8.59
C ALA A 5 26.44 -13.87 7.72
N LEU A 6 27.67 -13.73 8.21
CA LEU A 6 28.77 -13.14 7.44
C LEU A 6 29.19 -14.05 6.27
N ASP A 7 29.23 -15.36 6.49
CA ASP A 7 29.51 -16.35 5.45
C ASP A 7 28.39 -16.35 4.38
N ALA A 8 27.13 -16.26 4.80
CA ALA A 8 25.99 -16.09 3.90
C ALA A 8 26.07 -14.77 3.12
N GLY A 9 26.45 -13.67 3.77
CA GLY A 9 26.69 -12.38 3.09
C GLY A 9 27.81 -12.46 2.07
N ALA A 10 28.93 -13.11 2.41
CA ALA A 10 30.03 -13.35 1.48
C ALA A 10 29.61 -14.23 0.30
N CYS A 11 28.82 -15.29 0.56
CA CYS A 11 28.23 -16.14 -0.46
C CYS A 11 27.36 -15.32 -1.41
N PHE A 12 26.43 -14.52 -0.88
CA PHE A 12 25.53 -13.69 -1.66
C PHE A 12 26.28 -12.67 -2.53
N ILE A 13 27.29 -12.00 -1.98
CA ILE A 13 28.09 -10.99 -2.70
C ILE A 13 28.90 -11.62 -3.84
N ARG A 14 29.46 -12.81 -3.63
CA ARG A 14 30.34 -13.48 -4.59
C ARG A 14 29.57 -14.23 -5.68
N THR A 15 28.32 -14.60 -5.43
CA THR A 15 27.53 -15.40 -6.34
C THR A 15 27.00 -14.55 -7.49
N VAL A 16 27.46 -14.86 -8.70
CA VAL A 16 27.04 -14.17 -9.92
C VAL A 16 25.81 -14.83 -10.54
N ASN A 17 25.73 -16.17 -10.47
CA ASN A 17 24.66 -16.96 -11.05
C ASN A 17 24.02 -17.84 -9.98
N TRP A 18 22.72 -17.67 -9.77
CA TRP A 18 21.95 -18.46 -8.82
C TRP A 18 21.25 -19.61 -9.52
N SER A 19 21.29 -20.79 -8.89
CA SER A 19 20.63 -22.01 -9.38
C SER A 19 19.12 -21.97 -9.24
N SER A 20 18.61 -21.37 -8.17
CA SER A 20 17.18 -21.26 -7.91
C SER A 20 16.83 -19.97 -7.17
N VAL A 21 15.57 -19.56 -7.29
CA VAL A 21 15.01 -18.43 -6.51
C VAL A 21 15.07 -18.74 -5.03
N GLU A 22 14.86 -20.00 -4.62
CA GLU A 22 14.90 -20.38 -3.20
C GLU A 22 16.29 -20.14 -2.60
N ASP A 23 17.36 -20.50 -3.33
CA ASP A 23 18.74 -20.28 -2.90
C ASP A 23 19.03 -18.78 -2.70
N ILE A 24 18.52 -17.92 -3.58
CA ILE A 24 18.63 -16.45 -3.45
C ILE A 24 17.99 -16.01 -2.14
N LEU A 25 16.73 -16.44 -1.90
CA LEU A 25 15.96 -16.02 -0.74
C LEU A 25 16.58 -16.53 0.57
N ASP A 26 16.96 -17.80 0.63
CA ASP A 26 17.60 -18.40 1.81
C ASP A 26 18.94 -17.75 2.12
N CYS A 27 19.80 -17.59 1.10
CA CYS A 27 21.13 -17.02 1.31
C CYS A 27 21.05 -15.55 1.72
N PHE A 28 20.19 -14.77 1.06
CA PHE A 28 20.03 -13.36 1.41
C PHE A 28 19.40 -13.20 2.80
N GLU A 29 18.35 -13.96 3.12
CA GLU A 29 17.71 -13.90 4.44
C GLU A 29 18.69 -14.23 5.57
N ALA A 30 19.52 -15.27 5.38
CA ALA A 30 20.58 -15.63 6.32
C ALA A 30 21.64 -14.54 6.47
N SER A 31 21.87 -13.73 5.44
CA SER A 31 22.85 -12.64 5.44
C SER A 31 22.41 -11.37 6.17
N ILE A 32 21.10 -11.15 6.36
CA ILE A 32 20.55 -9.89 6.92
C ILE A 32 21.22 -9.48 8.24
N PRO A 33 21.42 -10.37 9.24
CA PRO A 33 22.07 -10.00 10.50
C PRO A 33 23.54 -9.57 10.32
N GLY A 34 24.18 -9.95 9.21
CA GLY A 34 25.56 -9.56 8.90
C GLY A 34 25.68 -8.15 8.32
N LEU A 35 24.59 -7.56 7.79
CA LEU A 35 24.61 -6.29 7.07
C LEU A 35 25.17 -5.14 7.92
N GLU A 36 24.79 -5.08 9.20
CA GLU A 36 25.25 -4.04 10.15
C GLU A 36 26.76 -4.08 10.40
N PHE A 37 27.41 -5.24 10.17
CA PHE A 37 28.83 -5.42 10.41
C PHE A 37 29.67 -5.19 9.15
N HIS A 38 29.29 -5.81 8.03
CA HIS A 38 30.08 -5.71 6.81
C HIS A 38 29.74 -4.48 5.96
N GLN A 39 28.61 -3.80 6.23
CA GLN A 39 28.18 -2.52 5.64
C GLN A 39 28.19 -2.49 4.10
N LYS A 40 28.01 -3.66 3.47
CA LYS A 40 27.91 -3.79 2.01
C LYS A 40 26.44 -3.68 1.61
N TYR A 41 25.83 -2.54 1.87
CA TYR A 41 24.38 -2.36 1.71
C TYR A 41 23.91 -2.42 0.25
N ASP A 42 24.80 -2.28 -0.74
CA ASP A 42 24.50 -2.52 -2.16
C ASP A 42 23.88 -3.91 -2.43
N THR A 43 24.07 -4.87 -1.52
CA THR A 43 23.44 -6.19 -1.61
C THR A 43 21.92 -6.13 -1.54
N ILE A 44 21.35 -5.13 -0.85
CA ILE A 44 19.90 -4.92 -0.76
C ILE A 44 19.35 -4.57 -2.16
N SER A 45 19.95 -3.60 -2.83
CA SER A 45 19.55 -3.21 -4.19
C SER A 45 19.68 -4.37 -5.18
N LYS A 46 20.79 -5.12 -5.09
CA LYS A 46 21.01 -6.33 -5.90
C LYS A 46 19.97 -7.41 -5.63
N PHE A 47 19.57 -7.61 -4.39
CA PHE A 47 18.52 -8.57 -4.04
C PHE A 47 17.18 -8.21 -4.68
N ILE A 48 16.78 -6.93 -4.62
CA ILE A 48 15.55 -6.45 -5.27
C ILE A 48 15.65 -6.64 -6.79
N GLU A 49 16.77 -6.28 -7.41
CA GLU A 49 16.99 -6.50 -8.84
C GLU A 49 16.88 -7.98 -9.23
N LEU A 50 17.51 -8.88 -8.45
CA LEU A 50 17.47 -10.32 -8.70
C LEU A 50 16.04 -10.86 -8.63
N ILE A 51 15.22 -10.40 -7.69
CA ILE A 51 13.81 -10.82 -7.57
C ILE A 51 12.97 -10.29 -8.72
N LEU A 52 13.13 -9.01 -9.09
CA LEU A 52 12.37 -8.41 -10.19
C LEU A 52 12.68 -9.07 -11.55
N ASN A 53 13.89 -9.60 -11.71
CA ASN A 53 14.28 -10.34 -12.91
C ASN A 53 13.70 -11.76 -13.00
N GLN A 54 13.05 -12.27 -11.93
CA GLN A 54 12.46 -13.61 -11.95
C GLN A 54 11.09 -13.63 -12.62
N LYS A 55 10.96 -14.43 -13.69
CA LYS A 55 9.71 -14.57 -14.45
C LYS A 55 8.64 -15.41 -13.77
N ILE A 56 9.04 -16.35 -12.91
CA ILE A 56 8.15 -17.30 -12.25
C ILE A 56 8.48 -17.29 -10.77
N ILE A 57 7.52 -16.85 -9.96
CA ILE A 57 7.63 -16.83 -8.50
C ILE A 57 6.40 -17.55 -7.94
N SER A 58 6.62 -18.56 -7.12
CA SER A 58 5.54 -19.29 -6.46
C SER A 58 4.93 -18.46 -5.31
N THR A 59 3.71 -18.80 -4.88
CA THR A 59 3.06 -18.10 -3.76
C THR A 59 3.87 -18.18 -2.46
N SER A 60 4.61 -19.27 -2.21
CA SER A 60 5.47 -19.38 -1.03
C SER A 60 6.68 -18.44 -1.13
N GLN A 61 7.28 -18.33 -2.31
CA GLN A 61 8.40 -17.43 -2.57
C GLN A 61 7.97 -15.96 -2.45
N VAL A 62 6.79 -15.60 -2.97
CA VAL A 62 6.23 -14.24 -2.79
C VAL A 62 6.12 -13.89 -1.30
N ARG A 63 5.60 -14.79 -0.46
CA ARG A 63 5.49 -14.54 0.99
C ARG A 63 6.85 -14.34 1.65
N LYS A 64 7.83 -15.16 1.29
CA LYS A 64 9.19 -15.05 1.82
C LYS A 64 9.87 -13.75 1.40
N ILE A 65 9.68 -13.33 0.14
CA ILE A 65 10.11 -12.01 -0.35
C ILE A 65 9.48 -10.90 0.49
N GLN A 66 8.17 -10.96 0.73
CA GLN A 66 7.46 -9.95 1.55
C GLN A 66 7.99 -9.90 2.98
N ASP A 67 8.29 -11.05 3.58
CA ASP A 67 8.83 -11.14 4.94
C ASP A 67 10.28 -10.60 5.01
N ILE A 68 11.11 -10.88 4.01
CA ILE A 68 12.45 -10.29 3.89
C ILE A 68 12.37 -8.78 3.73
N CYS A 69 11.52 -8.28 2.82
CA CYS A 69 11.35 -6.85 2.61
C CYS A 69 10.86 -6.13 3.88
N LEU A 70 9.94 -6.75 4.63
CA LEU A 70 9.51 -6.23 5.92
C LEU A 70 10.66 -6.17 6.93
N LYS A 71 11.50 -7.21 7.02
CA LYS A 71 12.68 -7.23 7.91
C LYS A 71 13.65 -6.10 7.59
N LEU A 72 13.86 -5.81 6.30
CA LEU A 72 14.73 -4.71 5.87
C LEU A 72 14.12 -3.33 6.19
N LEU A 73 12.83 -3.13 5.90
CA LEU A 73 12.12 -1.87 6.17
C LEU A 73 12.02 -1.56 7.68
N SER A 74 11.92 -2.59 8.51
CA SER A 74 11.85 -2.50 9.98
C SER A 74 13.22 -2.66 10.67
N SER A 75 14.32 -2.63 9.91
CA SER A 75 15.67 -2.84 10.44
C SER A 75 16.02 -1.81 11.53
N PRO A 76 16.73 -2.20 12.61
CA PRO A 76 17.28 -1.24 13.56
C PRO A 76 18.32 -0.32 12.91
N ASP A 77 19.05 -0.81 11.91
CA ASP A 77 20.03 -0.05 11.14
C ASP A 77 19.32 0.95 10.20
N VAL A 78 19.59 2.24 10.41
CA VAL A 78 18.98 3.34 9.64
C VAL A 78 19.40 3.31 8.19
N GLU A 79 20.64 2.90 7.87
CA GLU A 79 21.13 2.86 6.50
C GLU A 79 20.47 1.73 5.71
N VAL A 80 20.29 0.56 6.34
CA VAL A 80 19.50 -0.56 5.77
C VAL A 80 18.08 -0.10 5.44
N LYS A 81 17.42 0.61 6.36
CA LYS A 81 16.07 1.16 6.10
C LYS A 81 16.09 2.14 4.94
N ARG A 82 16.98 3.14 4.98
CA ARG A 82 17.09 4.18 3.96
C ARG A 82 17.18 3.58 2.56
N ILE A 83 18.09 2.61 2.38
CA ILE A 83 18.28 1.92 1.11
C ILE A 83 17.05 1.10 0.73
N MET A 84 16.47 0.34 1.65
CA MET A 84 15.29 -0.46 1.34
C MET A 84 14.06 0.40 0.96
N TYR A 85 13.80 1.49 1.68
CA TYR A 85 12.74 2.45 1.35
C TYR A 85 12.99 3.13 0.00
N ASP A 86 14.24 3.49 -0.30
CA ASP A 86 14.63 4.06 -1.58
C ASP A 86 14.46 3.07 -2.74
N CYS A 87 14.91 1.82 -2.57
CA CYS A 87 14.69 0.76 -3.55
C CYS A 87 13.19 0.53 -3.80
N ALA A 88 12.38 0.40 -2.75
CA ALA A 88 10.93 0.23 -2.88
C ALA A 88 10.29 1.42 -3.62
N SER A 89 10.64 2.65 -3.24
CA SER A 89 10.13 3.87 -3.88
C SER A 89 10.53 3.97 -5.34
N SER A 90 11.80 3.64 -5.65
CA SER A 90 12.33 3.65 -7.01
C SER A 90 11.67 2.59 -7.89
N THR A 91 11.47 1.37 -7.40
CA THR A 91 10.75 0.32 -8.13
C THR A 91 9.28 0.68 -8.33
N VAL A 92 8.60 1.18 -7.30
CA VAL A 92 7.20 1.62 -7.45
C VAL A 92 7.11 2.78 -8.44
N SER A 93 8.07 3.71 -8.46
CA SER A 93 8.14 4.81 -9.42
C SER A 93 8.43 4.33 -10.84
N SER A 94 9.27 3.32 -11.02
CA SER A 94 9.55 2.76 -12.34
C SER A 94 8.35 2.01 -12.91
N LEU A 95 7.49 1.44 -12.06
CA LEU A 95 6.32 0.65 -12.47
C LEU A 95 5.01 1.45 -12.52
N LEU A 96 4.82 2.42 -11.62
CA LEU A 96 3.57 3.21 -11.46
C LEU A 96 3.78 4.72 -11.68
N GLY A 97 4.97 5.14 -12.09
CA GLY A 97 5.28 6.55 -12.31
C GLY A 97 4.54 7.17 -13.50
N PRO A 98 4.56 8.50 -13.62
CA PRO A 98 3.81 9.25 -14.63
C PRO A 98 4.23 8.95 -16.09
N GLN A 99 5.41 8.36 -16.28
CA GLN A 99 5.90 7.92 -17.59
C GLN A 99 5.22 6.62 -18.08
N LYS A 100 4.48 5.93 -17.20
CA LYS A 100 3.79 4.69 -17.51
C LYS A 100 2.36 4.96 -17.95
N SER A 101 1.90 4.17 -18.92
CA SER A 101 0.55 4.23 -19.46
C SER A 101 -0.16 2.88 -19.30
N SER A 102 -1.49 2.89 -19.39
CA SER A 102 -2.31 1.67 -19.37
C SER A 102 -1.94 0.64 -20.44
N LYS A 103 -1.17 1.03 -21.46
CA LYS A 103 -0.67 0.15 -22.52
C LYS A 103 0.53 -0.69 -22.08
N ASP A 104 1.22 -0.30 -21.00
CA ASP A 104 2.45 -0.95 -20.56
C ASP A 104 2.19 -2.25 -19.77
N ASN A 105 0.92 -2.57 -19.47
CA ASN A 105 0.49 -3.80 -18.78
C ASN A 105 1.36 -4.12 -17.55
N VAL A 106 1.49 -3.15 -16.64
CA VAL A 106 2.34 -3.27 -15.44
C VAL A 106 2.02 -4.59 -14.72
N PRO A 107 2.98 -5.53 -14.61
CA PRO A 107 2.74 -6.79 -13.97
C PRO A 107 2.58 -6.59 -12.45
N PHE A 108 1.37 -6.81 -11.93
CA PHE A 108 1.12 -6.79 -10.49
C PHE A 108 2.08 -7.68 -9.67
N PRO A 109 2.53 -8.86 -10.17
CA PRO A 109 3.50 -9.69 -9.45
C PRO A 109 4.81 -8.98 -9.08
N GLU A 110 5.27 -8.03 -9.90
CA GLU A 110 6.50 -7.25 -9.62
C GLU A 110 6.32 -6.28 -8.44
N LEU A 111 5.07 -5.94 -8.10
CA LEU A 111 4.74 -5.06 -6.99
C LEU A 111 4.45 -5.82 -5.69
N HIS A 112 4.36 -7.15 -5.71
CA HIS A 112 3.96 -7.95 -4.54
C HIS A 112 4.88 -7.77 -3.32
N PHE A 113 6.16 -7.47 -3.53
CA PHE A 113 7.09 -7.27 -2.42
C PHE A 113 6.76 -5.99 -1.61
N VAL A 114 6.19 -4.96 -2.25
CA VAL A 114 5.77 -3.70 -1.60
C VAL A 114 4.28 -3.70 -1.28
N ILE A 115 3.44 -4.07 -2.24
CA ILE A 115 1.98 -4.00 -2.13
C ILE A 115 1.47 -5.27 -1.46
N ASN A 116 1.61 -5.30 -0.14
CA ASN A 116 1.01 -6.29 0.73
C ASN A 116 0.70 -5.67 2.10
N LYS A 117 -0.19 -6.30 2.88
CA LYS A 117 -0.68 -5.71 4.13
C LYS A 117 0.44 -5.40 5.13
N LYS A 118 1.44 -6.28 5.28
CA LYS A 118 2.50 -6.10 6.28
C LYS A 118 3.42 -4.94 5.92
N VAL A 119 3.87 -4.88 4.67
CA VAL A 119 4.77 -3.83 4.18
C VAL A 119 4.06 -2.48 4.11
N LEU A 120 2.81 -2.43 3.64
CA LEU A 120 2.05 -1.17 3.65
C LEU A 120 1.77 -0.68 5.07
N TRP A 121 1.57 -1.58 6.04
CA TRP A 121 1.43 -1.20 7.44
C TRP A 121 2.71 -0.55 7.98
N GLU A 122 3.88 -1.15 7.71
CA GLU A 122 5.18 -0.58 8.05
C GLU A 122 5.38 0.81 7.45
N ILE A 123 5.11 0.95 6.14
CA ILE A 123 5.24 2.23 5.41
C ILE A 123 4.32 3.31 6.00
N ILE A 124 3.05 2.98 6.28
CA ILE A 124 2.06 3.93 6.81
C ILE A 124 2.43 4.34 8.25
N CYS A 125 2.74 3.38 9.11
CA CYS A 125 2.90 3.63 10.54
C CYS A 125 4.27 4.21 10.91
N TYR A 126 5.34 3.76 10.25
CA TYR A 126 6.72 4.13 10.59
C TYR A 126 7.48 4.83 9.47
N GLY A 127 7.13 4.56 8.21
CA GLY A 127 7.75 5.22 7.06
C GLY A 127 7.34 6.69 6.97
N VAL A 128 6.05 6.98 6.88
CA VAL A 128 5.52 8.36 6.72
C VAL A 128 5.80 9.26 7.93
N THR A 129 5.92 8.67 9.12
CA THR A 129 6.19 9.39 10.38
C THR A 129 7.66 9.39 10.77
N ASN A 130 8.55 8.88 9.91
CA ASN A 130 9.96 8.75 10.21
C ASN A 130 10.63 10.12 10.43
N VAL A 131 11.63 10.15 11.31
CA VAL A 131 12.46 11.34 11.56
C VAL A 131 13.44 11.60 10.42
N ASP A 132 13.84 10.54 9.70
CA ASP A 132 14.65 10.66 8.48
C ASP A 132 13.76 11.09 7.31
N SER A 133 14.07 12.25 6.73
CA SER A 133 13.28 12.83 5.65
C SER A 133 13.28 11.98 4.38
N GLN A 134 14.38 11.26 4.08
CA GLN A 134 14.44 10.41 2.90
C GLN A 134 13.51 9.21 3.03
N ILE A 135 13.48 8.57 4.20
CA ILE A 135 12.53 7.47 4.48
C ILE A 135 11.10 7.98 4.37
N LYS A 136 10.81 9.15 4.97
CA LYS A 136 9.50 9.79 4.93
C LYS A 136 9.05 10.10 3.51
N ASP A 137 9.91 10.71 2.70
CA ASP A 137 9.59 11.11 1.32
C ASP A 137 9.40 9.89 0.43
N SER A 138 10.26 8.87 0.54
CA SER A 138 10.09 7.58 -0.16
C SER A 138 8.77 6.91 0.21
N SER A 139 8.42 6.89 1.50
CA SER A 139 7.16 6.31 1.98
C SER A 139 5.94 7.05 1.42
N ALA A 140 5.97 8.37 1.44
CA ALA A 140 4.89 9.19 0.89
C ALA A 140 4.74 8.98 -0.62
N ASN A 141 5.86 8.92 -1.35
CA ASN A 141 5.86 8.68 -2.78
C ASN A 141 5.24 7.32 -3.15
N ILE A 142 5.62 6.24 -2.45
CA ILE A 142 5.05 4.90 -2.65
C ILE A 142 3.52 4.95 -2.53
N LEU A 143 3.00 5.53 -1.44
CA LEU A 143 1.56 5.57 -1.18
C LEU A 143 0.81 6.45 -2.20
N ILE A 144 1.37 7.59 -2.59
CA ILE A 144 0.79 8.47 -3.62
C ILE A 144 0.66 7.72 -4.95
N LEU A 145 1.71 7.03 -5.38
CA LEU A 145 1.71 6.28 -6.64
C LEU A 145 0.72 5.12 -6.61
N ILE A 146 0.64 4.39 -5.50
CA ILE A 146 -0.35 3.33 -5.32
C ILE A 146 -1.78 3.88 -5.44
N LEU A 147 -2.09 4.97 -4.73
CA LEU A 147 -3.43 5.60 -4.77
C LEU A 147 -3.82 6.11 -6.16
N LYS A 148 -2.85 6.51 -6.97
CA LYS A 148 -3.05 7.02 -8.33
C LYS A 148 -2.93 5.94 -9.42
N SER A 149 -2.60 4.71 -9.05
CA SER A 149 -2.25 3.67 -10.02
C SER A 149 -3.42 3.14 -10.85
N GLN A 150 -4.67 3.45 -10.47
CA GLN A 150 -5.87 2.96 -11.15
C GLN A 150 -5.85 3.19 -12.67
N SER A 151 -5.38 4.35 -13.13
CA SER A 151 -5.32 4.67 -14.56
C SER A 151 -4.19 3.98 -15.32
N ILE A 152 -3.25 3.36 -14.61
CA ILE A 152 -2.01 2.76 -15.14
C ILE A 152 -2.12 1.23 -15.15
N VAL A 153 -2.69 0.64 -14.11
CA VAL A 153 -2.76 -0.81 -13.96
C VAL A 153 -4.01 -1.40 -14.62
N THR A 154 -3.99 -2.71 -14.88
CA THR A 154 -5.16 -3.43 -15.39
C THR A 154 -6.28 -3.48 -14.34
N VAL A 155 -7.52 -3.70 -14.77
CA VAL A 155 -8.67 -3.82 -13.86
C VAL A 155 -8.50 -4.95 -12.84
N THR A 156 -7.84 -6.05 -13.24
CA THR A 156 -7.55 -7.18 -12.35
C THR A 156 -6.50 -6.80 -11.30
N ALA A 157 -5.40 -6.18 -11.70
CA ALA A 157 -4.37 -5.68 -10.79
C ALA A 157 -4.93 -4.63 -9.82
N TRP A 158 -5.74 -3.68 -10.32
CA TRP A 158 -6.40 -2.68 -9.46
C TRP A 158 -7.29 -3.33 -8.41
N ARG A 159 -8.07 -4.36 -8.78
CA ARG A 159 -8.93 -5.09 -7.83
C ARG A 159 -8.10 -5.76 -6.73
N GLU A 160 -6.95 -6.32 -7.08
CA GLU A 160 -6.05 -6.94 -6.13
C GLU A 160 -5.44 -5.91 -5.18
N ILE A 161 -4.95 -4.78 -5.70
CA ILE A 161 -4.50 -3.62 -4.90
C ILE A 161 -5.59 -3.20 -3.92
N MET A 162 -6.83 -3.02 -4.38
CA MET A 162 -7.93 -2.60 -3.53
C MET A 162 -8.29 -3.64 -2.46
N SER A 163 -8.19 -4.93 -2.77
CA SER A 163 -8.40 -6.00 -1.77
C SER A 163 -7.38 -5.95 -0.61
N ILE A 164 -6.19 -5.39 -0.87
CA ILE A 164 -5.13 -5.17 0.11
C ILE A 164 -5.32 -3.84 0.83
N LEU A 165 -5.68 -2.77 0.09
CA LEU A 165 -5.83 -1.41 0.61
C LEU A 165 -7.07 -1.24 1.52
N VAL A 166 -8.23 -1.78 1.15
CA VAL A 166 -9.48 -1.57 1.90
C VAL A 166 -9.33 -1.95 3.39
N PRO A 167 -8.72 -3.10 3.74
CA PRO A 167 -8.44 -3.44 5.14
C PRO A 167 -7.51 -2.47 5.89
N ILE A 168 -6.62 -1.76 5.18
CA ILE A 168 -5.66 -0.82 5.79
C ILE A 168 -6.10 0.64 5.70
N PHE A 169 -7.22 0.94 5.03
CA PHE A 169 -7.80 2.28 4.94
C PHE A 169 -7.94 3.03 6.25
N PRO A 170 -8.32 2.42 7.40
CA PRO A 170 -8.35 3.17 8.66
C PRO A 170 -7.01 3.82 9.00
N LEU A 171 -5.90 3.12 8.76
CA LEU A 171 -4.55 3.63 9.00
C LEU A 171 -4.18 4.65 7.92
N LEU A 172 -4.44 4.35 6.65
CA LEU A 172 -4.13 5.27 5.56
C LEU A 172 -4.88 6.60 5.72
N HIS A 173 -6.17 6.59 6.05
CA HIS A 173 -6.97 7.80 6.24
C HIS A 173 -6.56 8.59 7.48
N SER A 174 -5.86 7.98 8.45
CA SER A 174 -5.30 8.72 9.58
C SER A 174 -4.20 9.71 9.17
N LEU A 175 -3.61 9.54 7.98
CA LEU A 175 -2.62 10.43 7.39
C LEU A 175 -3.25 11.59 6.60
N ALA A 176 -4.57 11.74 6.62
CA ALA A 176 -5.27 12.82 5.91
C ALA A 176 -4.88 14.20 6.46
N ASP A 177 -4.21 14.97 5.62
CA ASP A 177 -3.73 16.32 5.91
C ASP A 177 -3.68 17.15 4.61
N MET A 178 -4.49 18.21 4.53
CA MET A 178 -4.56 19.06 3.34
C MET A 178 -3.27 19.86 3.08
N ASN A 179 -2.36 19.94 4.06
CA ASN A 179 -1.08 20.62 3.90
C ASN A 179 -0.02 19.76 3.21
N SER A 180 -0.14 18.42 3.28
CA SER A 180 0.81 17.50 2.65
C SER A 180 0.31 16.95 1.31
N ILE A 181 1.23 16.58 0.40
CA ILE A 181 0.88 16.01 -0.91
C ILE A 181 0.18 14.66 -0.72
N LEU A 182 0.71 13.80 0.15
CA LEU A 182 0.11 12.50 0.48
C LEU A 182 -1.28 12.67 1.10
N GLY A 183 -1.40 13.56 2.10
CA GLY A 183 -2.67 13.80 2.77
C GLY A 183 -3.75 14.32 1.83
N ARG A 184 -3.40 15.22 0.89
CA ARG A 184 -4.33 15.62 -0.19
C ARG A 184 -4.69 14.46 -1.10
N ALA A 185 -3.74 13.62 -1.50
CA ALA A 185 -4.05 12.44 -2.31
C ALA A 185 -5.03 11.49 -1.61
N ILE A 186 -4.89 11.31 -0.30
CA ILE A 186 -5.80 10.51 0.53
C ILE A 186 -7.19 11.16 0.58
N VAL A 187 -7.28 12.46 0.87
CA VAL A 187 -8.58 13.17 0.91
C VAL A 187 -9.27 13.12 -0.44
N SER A 188 -8.56 13.31 -1.55
CA SER A 188 -9.13 13.22 -2.89
C SER A 188 -9.56 11.81 -3.27
N SER A 189 -8.86 10.77 -2.79
CA SER A 189 -9.29 9.37 -3.03
C SER A 189 -10.66 9.04 -2.41
N LEU A 190 -11.13 9.86 -1.46
CA LEU A 190 -12.42 9.73 -0.78
C LEU A 190 -13.52 10.62 -1.34
N GLU A 191 -13.23 11.43 -2.37
CA GLU A 191 -14.27 12.15 -3.10
C GLU A 191 -15.26 11.14 -3.70
N PRO A 192 -16.59 11.31 -3.52
CA PRO A 192 -17.56 10.28 -3.91
C PRO A 192 -17.41 9.78 -5.36
N ASP A 193 -17.17 10.67 -6.31
CA ASP A 193 -17.04 10.30 -7.72
C ASP A 193 -15.71 9.58 -8.00
N VAL A 194 -14.62 10.03 -7.39
CA VAL A 194 -13.30 9.39 -7.48
C VAL A 194 -13.37 7.99 -6.85
N ALA A 195 -13.93 7.88 -5.65
CA ALA A 195 -14.03 6.65 -4.89
C ALA A 195 -14.95 5.62 -5.58
N LYS A 196 -16.06 6.07 -6.18
CA LYS A 196 -16.90 5.23 -7.06
C LYS A 196 -16.14 4.79 -8.30
N GLY A 197 -15.34 5.68 -8.90
CA GLY A 197 -14.39 5.36 -9.96
C GLY A 197 -13.46 4.23 -9.55
N MET A 198 -12.90 4.29 -8.34
CA MET A 198 -12.04 3.27 -7.71
C MET A 198 -12.75 1.96 -7.38
N LYS A 199 -14.06 1.84 -7.65
CA LYS A 199 -14.92 0.67 -7.36
C LYS A 199 -15.08 0.38 -5.86
N LEU A 200 -15.01 1.41 -5.02
CA LEU A 200 -15.37 1.30 -3.61
C LEU A 200 -16.88 1.18 -3.44
N SER A 201 -17.30 0.42 -2.42
CA SER A 201 -18.71 0.34 -2.03
C SER A 201 -19.15 1.65 -1.37
N ASP A 202 -20.44 2.00 -1.45
CA ASP A 202 -20.97 3.19 -0.77
C ASP A 202 -20.66 3.18 0.73
N LEU A 203 -20.63 1.98 1.35
CA LEU A 203 -20.26 1.82 2.75
C LEU A 203 -18.78 2.14 3.01
N ASP A 204 -17.87 1.75 2.12
CA ASP A 204 -16.44 2.08 2.25
C ASP A 204 -16.19 3.58 2.07
N ILE A 205 -16.89 4.19 1.11
CA ILE A 205 -16.84 5.64 0.86
C ILE A 205 -17.35 6.40 2.10
N LEU A 206 -18.50 6.00 2.65
CA LEU A 206 -19.06 6.60 3.85
C LEU A 206 -18.11 6.43 5.05
N LYS A 207 -17.62 5.22 5.31
CA LYS A 207 -16.65 4.95 6.38
C LYS A 207 -15.38 5.80 6.22
N GLY A 208 -14.91 5.98 5.00
CA GLY A 208 -13.76 6.83 4.71
C GLY A 208 -14.01 8.28 5.09
N ASN A 209 -15.13 8.86 4.64
CA ASN A 209 -15.48 10.25 4.91
C ASN A 209 -15.82 10.49 6.39
N VAL A 210 -16.44 9.53 7.10
CA VAL A 210 -16.63 9.61 8.55
C VAL A 210 -15.29 9.66 9.30
N ARG A 211 -14.26 8.93 8.84
CA ARG A 211 -12.91 9.04 9.43
C ARG A 211 -12.29 10.41 9.17
N LEU A 212 -12.53 11.02 8.00
CA LEU A 212 -12.07 12.38 7.72
C LEU A 212 -12.67 13.41 8.68
N MET A 213 -13.93 13.27 9.08
CA MET A 213 -14.55 14.13 10.12
C MET A 213 -13.80 14.10 11.46
N MET A 214 -13.02 13.04 11.72
CA MET A 214 -12.21 12.89 12.93
C MET A 214 -10.75 13.31 12.71
N SER A 215 -10.41 13.89 11.55
CA SER A 215 -9.05 14.35 11.25
C SER A 215 -8.64 15.50 12.16
N LYS A 216 -7.33 15.52 12.49
CA LYS A 216 -6.69 16.65 13.18
C LYS A 216 -6.53 17.87 12.27
N ASN A 217 -6.56 17.69 10.95
CA ASN A 217 -6.53 18.79 9.99
C ASN A 217 -7.95 19.31 9.75
N ASP A 218 -8.21 20.57 10.10
CA ASP A 218 -9.57 21.15 10.03
C ASP A 218 -10.13 21.18 8.61
N ARG A 219 -9.30 21.40 7.59
CA ARG A 219 -9.75 21.37 6.19
C ARG A 219 -10.17 19.97 5.75
N ALA A 220 -9.42 18.94 6.16
CA ALA A 220 -9.79 17.55 5.89
C ALA A 220 -11.10 17.16 6.62
N LYS A 221 -11.29 17.69 7.83
CA LYS A 221 -12.52 17.52 8.62
C LYS A 221 -13.72 18.19 7.96
N GLU A 222 -13.56 19.41 7.44
CA GLU A 222 -14.60 20.13 6.68
C GLU A 222 -15.02 19.35 5.44
N GLU A 223 -14.04 18.86 4.65
CA GLU A 223 -14.29 18.01 3.47
C GLU A 223 -15.07 16.74 3.85
N GLY A 224 -14.63 16.01 4.88
CA GLY A 224 -15.33 14.82 5.36
C GLY A 224 -16.77 15.12 5.80
N THR A 225 -16.97 16.23 6.52
CA THR A 225 -18.29 16.64 7.02
C THR A 225 -19.24 16.97 5.86
N ALA A 226 -18.80 17.80 4.91
CA ALA A 226 -19.60 18.16 3.75
C ALA A 226 -20.01 16.93 2.93
N ARG A 227 -19.06 16.00 2.72
CA ARG A 227 -19.29 14.78 1.94
C ARG A 227 -20.21 13.79 2.66
N VAL A 228 -20.11 13.64 3.98
CA VAL A 228 -21.05 12.78 4.75
C VAL A 228 -22.48 13.32 4.66
N ILE A 229 -22.67 14.64 4.81
CA ILE A 229 -23.99 15.27 4.65
C ILE A 229 -24.56 14.94 3.27
N TYR A 230 -23.78 15.16 2.21
CA TYR A 230 -24.16 14.85 0.83
C TYR A 230 -24.53 13.38 0.61
N LEU A 231 -23.70 12.45 1.12
CA LEU A 231 -23.92 11.01 0.96
C LEU A 231 -25.20 10.54 1.66
N VAL A 232 -25.47 11.03 2.87
CA VAL A 232 -26.66 10.67 3.64
C VAL A 232 -27.92 11.31 3.04
N ASP A 233 -27.84 12.56 2.60
CA ASP A 233 -28.96 13.28 1.99
C ASP A 233 -29.43 12.60 0.69
N ILE A 234 -28.50 12.26 -0.21
CA ILE A 234 -28.80 11.50 -1.44
C ILE A 234 -29.45 10.16 -1.14
N GLN A 235 -28.94 9.42 -0.15
CA GLN A 235 -29.55 8.14 0.22
C GLN A 235 -30.96 8.32 0.80
N SER A 236 -31.21 9.40 1.53
CA SER A 236 -32.55 9.74 2.03
C SER A 236 -33.54 10.08 0.90
N HIS A 237 -33.05 10.64 -0.20
CA HIS A 237 -33.83 10.96 -1.38
C HIS A 237 -34.08 9.75 -2.29
N LEU A 238 -33.10 8.86 -2.47
CA LEU A 238 -33.26 7.60 -3.20
C LEU A 238 -34.13 6.60 -2.43
N GLY A 239 -33.98 6.53 -1.11
CA GLY A 239 -34.79 5.70 -0.21
C GLY A 239 -36.26 6.13 -0.13
N ARG A 240 -36.57 7.42 -0.38
CA ARG A 240 -37.96 7.91 -0.51
C ARG A 240 -38.67 7.47 -1.79
N HIS A 241 -37.92 7.07 -2.83
CA HIS A 241 -38.51 6.44 -4.02
C HIS A 241 -38.69 4.91 -3.87
N GLN A 242 -38.15 4.30 -2.82
CA GLN A 242 -38.33 2.89 -2.46
C GLN A 242 -38.91 2.71 -1.04
N SER A 243 -39.50 3.74 -0.46
CA SER A 243 -40.08 3.63 0.87
C SER A 243 -41.36 2.79 0.84
N PHE A 244 -41.21 1.55 1.30
CA PHE A 244 -42.09 0.89 2.28
C PHE A 244 -43.59 1.14 2.08
N ASN A 245 -44.24 0.23 1.34
CA ASN A 245 -45.65 -0.08 1.55
C ASN A 245 -45.79 -0.82 2.89
N LEU A 246 -45.80 -0.07 3.98
CA LEU A 246 -46.44 -0.46 5.23
C LEU A 246 -47.80 0.24 5.27
N SER A 247 -48.69 -0.15 4.36
CA SER A 247 -50.12 -0.09 4.65
C SER A 247 -50.39 -1.09 5.77
N LEU A 248 -50.14 -0.63 7.00
CA LEU A 248 -50.87 -1.07 8.17
C LEU A 248 -52.33 -0.74 7.88
N ASP A 249 -53.14 -1.73 7.51
CA ASP A 249 -54.58 -1.61 7.65
C ASP A 249 -54.88 -1.59 9.16
N PRO A 250 -55.43 -0.49 9.71
CA PRO A 250 -56.08 -0.53 11.00
C PRO A 250 -57.40 -1.28 10.81
N GLY A 251 -57.66 -2.27 11.66
CA GLY A 251 -58.78 -3.19 11.47
C GLY A 251 -60.11 -2.51 11.14
N ASP A 252 -60.78 -3.05 10.13
CA ASP A 252 -62.24 -3.13 10.11
C ASP A 252 -62.61 -4.57 10.44
N GLY A 253 -63.22 -4.74 11.60
CA GLY A 253 -63.97 -5.92 11.92
C GLY A 253 -65.35 -5.92 11.25
N LEU A 254 -66.05 -7.02 11.52
CA LEU A 254 -67.48 -7.28 11.40
C LEU A 254 -67.94 -8.10 10.18
N THR A 255 -68.57 -9.21 10.58
CA THR A 255 -69.45 -10.16 9.89
C THR A 255 -68.84 -11.19 8.95
#